data_AF-A0A9W8BD02-F1
#
_entry.id   AF-A0A9W8BD02-F1
#
_cell.length_a   1.000
_cell.length_b   1.000
_cell.length_c   1.000
_cell.angle_alpha   90.00
_cell.angle_beta   90.00
_cell.angle_gamma   90.00
#
_symmetry.space_group_name_H-M   'P 1'
#
loop_
_entity.id
_entity.type
_entity.pdbx_description
1 polymer ?
#
loop_
_entity_poly.entity_id
_entity_poly.type
_entity_poly.pdbx_seq_one_letter_code
_entity_poly.pdbx_strand_id
1 'polypeptide(L)'
;MSGENSGADSRAAAALSEFEPAVARGGPVDLRPYETRVPEPMNNFNLPADTRVIAEKVQRLGEQFPTFANKSADDLEDLLRFEDLFQAHIDGLEQVQLMRTLEYELREENERLAEVNLSSEEELRKMRENVAELQMFASSLTTRLYELVQEHLDLQKPYSPMLLLQRLRDESRQLDEQAEAVAARLLSTDSTTDTAECEDFVRQYKQLRTRFHASDSRTRLADAAYRSGTLSGVPMSLER
;
A
#
# COMPACT_ATOMS: atom_id res chain seq x y z
N MET A 1 -22.08 5.52 6.42
CA MET A 1 -20.97 6.32 5.88
C MET A 1 -19.91 5.35 5.44
N SER A 2 -20.00 4.92 4.18
CA SER A 2 -19.11 3.93 3.60
C SER A 2 -18.86 4.37 2.17
N GLY A 3 -17.62 4.71 1.82
CA GLY A 3 -17.30 5.02 0.43
C GLY A 3 -16.15 5.97 0.20
N GLU A 4 -15.05 5.87 0.94
CA GLU A 4 -13.82 6.63 0.62
C GLU A 4 -12.60 5.74 0.84
N ASN A 5 -12.46 4.66 0.06
CA ASN A 5 -11.16 3.97 -0.02
C ASN A 5 -10.85 3.34 -1.40
N SER A 6 -11.62 3.67 -2.43
CA SER A 6 -11.42 3.15 -3.80
C SER A 6 -10.49 4.03 -4.67
N GLY A 7 -10.12 5.22 -4.18
CA GLY A 7 -9.34 6.20 -4.95
C GLY A 7 -7.82 6.07 -4.84
N ALA A 8 -7.30 5.40 -3.81
CA ALA A 8 -5.86 5.30 -3.59
C ALA A 8 -5.23 4.13 -4.38
N ASP A 9 -5.90 2.99 -4.43
CA ASP A 9 -5.43 1.81 -5.17
C ASP A 9 -5.45 2.02 -6.71
N SER A 10 -6.37 2.86 -7.22
CA SER A 10 -6.44 3.17 -8.65
C SER A 10 -5.31 4.08 -9.13
N ARG A 11 -4.78 4.95 -8.26
CA ARG A 11 -3.62 5.79 -8.57
C ARG A 11 -2.30 5.02 -8.53
N ALA A 12 -2.16 4.06 -7.61
CA ALA A 12 -0.99 3.17 -7.57
C ALA A 12 -0.98 2.21 -8.78
N ALA A 13 -2.15 1.71 -9.20
CA ALA A 13 -2.28 0.90 -10.41
C ALA A 13 -2.01 1.70 -11.70
N ALA A 14 -2.37 2.98 -11.74
CA ALA A 14 -2.07 3.86 -12.87
C ALA A 14 -0.57 4.21 -12.99
N ALA A 15 0.13 4.38 -11.86
CA ALA A 15 1.57 4.69 -11.85
C ALA A 15 2.45 3.49 -12.28
N LEU A 16 1.99 2.26 -12.06
CA LEU A 16 2.67 1.06 -12.57
C LEU A 16 2.41 0.81 -14.07
N SER A 17 1.44 1.49 -14.67
CA SER A 17 1.13 1.40 -16.10
C SER A 17 2.02 2.29 -16.99
N GLU A 18 2.77 3.24 -16.41
CA GLU A 18 3.63 4.15 -17.17
C GLU A 18 5.00 3.53 -17.50
N PHE A 19 5.33 2.37 -16.91
CA PHE A 19 6.59 1.66 -17.12
C PHE A 19 6.42 0.33 -17.87
N GLU A 20 5.41 0.22 -18.72
CA GLU A 20 5.37 -0.84 -19.74
C GLU A 20 6.11 -0.35 -21.00
N PRO A 21 7.10 -1.11 -21.52
CA PRO A 21 7.74 -0.77 -22.78
C PRO A 21 6.67 -0.70 -23.87
N ALA A 22 6.78 0.28 -24.77
CA ALA A 22 5.79 0.65 -25.80
C ALA A 22 5.37 -0.47 -26.78
N VAL A 23 5.82 -1.71 -26.58
CA VAL A 23 5.52 -2.89 -27.39
C VAL A 23 4.10 -3.44 -27.15
N ALA A 24 3.45 -3.13 -26.02
CA ALA A 24 2.15 -3.73 -25.67
C ALA A 24 0.90 -3.04 -26.25
N ARG A 25 1.03 -1.92 -26.98
CA ARG A 25 -0.13 -1.16 -27.53
C ARG A 25 -0.43 -1.39 -29.02
N GLY A 26 0.35 -2.22 -29.71
CA GLY A 26 0.03 -2.68 -31.06
C GLY A 26 -0.45 -4.14 -31.01
N GLY A 27 -1.57 -4.44 -31.67
CA GLY A 27 -1.88 -5.84 -32.03
C GLY A 27 -0.72 -6.47 -32.82
N PRO A 28 -0.73 -7.79 -33.05
CA PRO A 28 0.38 -8.48 -33.72
C PRO A 28 0.69 -7.76 -35.03
N VAL A 29 1.86 -7.11 -35.09
CA VAL A 29 2.36 -6.54 -36.32
C VAL A 29 2.80 -7.75 -37.13
N ASP A 30 2.06 -8.07 -38.20
CA ASP A 30 2.46 -9.03 -39.22
C ASP A 30 3.73 -8.48 -39.90
N LEU A 31 4.87 -8.72 -39.27
CA LEU A 31 6.17 -8.54 -39.90
C LEU A 31 6.28 -9.63 -40.96
N ARG A 32 6.24 -9.20 -42.22
CA ARG A 32 6.47 -10.10 -43.36
C ARG A 32 7.74 -10.95 -43.12
N PRO A 33 7.72 -12.26 -43.44
CA PRO A 33 8.84 -13.16 -43.23
C PRO A 33 10.16 -12.58 -43.76
N TYR A 34 11.25 -12.82 -43.03
CA TYR A 34 12.59 -12.25 -43.30
C TYR A 34 13.10 -12.50 -44.73
N GLU A 35 12.59 -13.53 -45.41
CA GLU A 35 12.94 -13.90 -46.78
C GLU A 35 12.53 -12.85 -47.83
N THR A 36 11.55 -11.98 -47.55
CA THR A 36 11.13 -10.92 -48.49
C THR A 36 11.86 -9.58 -48.30
N ARG A 37 12.81 -9.51 -47.35
CA ARG A 37 13.60 -8.29 -47.07
C ARG A 37 15.01 -8.31 -47.68
N VAL A 38 15.38 -9.37 -48.38
CA VAL A 38 16.63 -9.38 -49.15
C VAL A 38 16.39 -8.50 -50.38
N PRO A 39 17.09 -7.36 -50.55
CA PRO A 39 17.03 -6.62 -51.80
C PRO A 39 17.43 -7.57 -52.93
N GLU A 40 16.71 -7.53 -54.05
CA GLU A 40 17.10 -8.29 -55.23
C GLU A 40 18.60 -8.10 -55.49
N PRO A 41 19.37 -9.17 -55.76
CA PRO A 41 20.80 -9.01 -56.02
C PRO A 41 20.96 -8.00 -57.15
N MET A 42 21.71 -6.92 -56.88
CA MET A 42 21.96 -5.86 -57.87
C MET A 42 22.46 -6.51 -59.15
N ASN A 43 21.64 -6.42 -60.18
CA ASN A 43 21.92 -7.00 -61.48
C ASN A 43 22.97 -6.10 -62.17
N ASN A 44 24.23 -6.31 -61.81
CA ASN A 44 25.37 -5.65 -62.43
C ASN A 44 25.48 -6.18 -63.88
N PHE A 45 25.46 -5.26 -64.85
CA PHE A 45 25.70 -5.45 -66.29
C PHE A 45 24.55 -5.89 -67.20
N ASN A 46 23.41 -5.19 -67.16
CA ASN A 46 22.55 -5.07 -68.35
C ASN A 46 22.11 -3.62 -68.53
N LEU A 47 22.94 -2.80 -69.18
CA LEU A 47 22.46 -1.53 -69.72
C LEU A 47 21.48 -1.84 -70.87
N PRO A 48 20.24 -1.34 -70.83
CA PRO A 48 19.34 -1.43 -71.97
C PRO A 48 19.96 -0.74 -73.18
N ALA A 49 19.94 -1.39 -74.35
CA ALA A 49 20.48 -0.82 -75.59
C ALA A 49 19.76 0.47 -76.04
N ASP A 50 18.60 0.76 -75.46
CA ASP A 50 17.75 1.90 -75.79
C ASP A 50 18.09 3.15 -74.97
N THR A 51 18.59 4.18 -75.66
CA THR A 51 18.92 5.50 -75.10
C THR A 51 17.76 6.20 -74.39
N ARG A 52 16.51 5.84 -74.71
CA ARG A 52 15.30 6.38 -74.07
C ARG A 52 15.09 5.86 -72.65
N VAL A 53 15.41 4.59 -72.40
CA VAL A 53 15.29 3.97 -71.07
C VAL A 53 16.38 4.49 -70.14
N ILE A 54 17.57 4.76 -70.69
CA ILE A 54 18.67 5.41 -69.96
C ILE A 54 18.25 6.83 -69.57
N ALA A 55 17.68 7.61 -70.49
CA ALA A 55 17.19 8.95 -70.20
C ALA A 55 16.10 8.99 -69.11
N GLU A 56 15.13 8.05 -69.16
CA GLU A 56 14.08 7.94 -68.13
C GLU A 56 14.66 7.56 -66.75
N LYS A 57 15.65 6.66 -66.72
CA LYS A 57 16.34 6.28 -65.46
C LYS A 57 17.18 7.43 -64.91
N VAL A 58 17.87 8.20 -65.76
CA VAL A 58 18.63 9.39 -65.35
C VAL A 58 17.67 10.48 -64.84
N GLN A 59 16.49 10.64 -65.45
CA GLN A 59 15.47 11.54 -64.96
C GLN A 59 14.96 11.12 -63.56
N ARG A 60 14.65 9.83 -63.36
CA ARG A 60 14.27 9.31 -62.02
C ARG A 60 15.40 9.45 -61.00
N LEU A 61 16.65 9.27 -61.41
CA LEU A 61 17.82 9.51 -60.56
C LEU A 61 17.92 11.00 -60.18
N GLY A 62 17.64 11.91 -61.10
CA GLY A 62 17.53 13.35 -60.86
C GLY A 62 16.45 13.73 -59.87
N GLU A 63 15.29 13.07 -59.96
CA GLU A 63 14.14 13.33 -59.10
C GLU A 63 14.30 12.75 -57.68
N GLN A 64 14.90 11.57 -57.55
CA GLN A 64 14.99 10.84 -56.28
C GLN A 64 16.34 11.03 -55.56
N PHE A 65 17.41 11.28 -56.31
CA PHE A 65 18.78 11.32 -55.82
C PHE A 65 19.56 12.48 -56.47
N PRO A 66 19.21 13.74 -56.17
CA PRO A 66 19.79 14.93 -56.82
C PRO A 66 21.31 15.05 -56.61
N THR A 67 21.86 14.41 -55.57
CA THR A 67 23.31 14.34 -55.30
C THR A 67 24.08 13.52 -56.35
N PHE A 68 23.43 12.54 -56.98
CA PHE A 68 24.01 11.72 -58.06
C PHE A 68 23.72 12.30 -59.44
N ALA A 69 22.72 13.17 -59.56
CA ALA A 69 22.32 13.81 -60.81
C ALA A 69 23.35 14.82 -61.35
N ASN A 70 24.19 15.37 -60.46
CA ASN A 70 25.22 16.36 -60.79
C ASN A 70 26.57 15.72 -61.20
N LYS A 71 26.67 14.39 -61.28
CA LYS A 71 27.91 13.66 -61.59
C LYS A 71 27.94 13.20 -63.05
N SER A 72 29.15 13.16 -63.64
CA SER A 72 29.31 12.68 -65.01
C SER A 72 29.16 11.16 -65.09
N ALA A 73 28.93 10.63 -66.30
CA ALA A 73 28.80 9.19 -66.53
C ALA A 73 30.07 8.42 -66.11
N ASP A 74 31.25 9.01 -66.35
CA ASP A 74 32.54 8.44 -65.96
C ASP A 74 32.70 8.43 -64.43
N ASP A 75 32.28 9.49 -63.73
CA ASP A 75 32.30 9.54 -62.26
C ASP A 75 31.35 8.50 -61.64
N LEU A 76 30.20 8.24 -62.28
CA LEU A 76 29.24 7.23 -61.84
C LEU A 76 29.79 5.81 -62.07
N GLU A 77 30.53 5.58 -63.16
CA GLU A 77 31.20 4.31 -63.42
C GLU A 77 32.34 4.06 -62.40
N ASP A 78 33.14 5.08 -62.11
CA ASP A 78 34.18 5.00 -61.07
C ASP A 78 33.57 4.78 -59.67
N LEU A 79 32.45 5.42 -59.36
CA LEU A 79 31.74 5.22 -58.09
C LEU A 79 31.17 3.80 -57.96
N LEU A 80 30.72 3.19 -59.06
CA LEU A 80 30.25 1.80 -59.08
C LEU A 80 31.39 0.79 -59.07
N ARG A 81 32.58 1.18 -59.56
CA ARG A 81 33.76 0.32 -59.65
C ARG A 81 34.58 0.29 -58.36
N PHE A 82 34.59 1.38 -57.61
CA PHE A 82 35.35 1.51 -56.35
C PHE A 82 34.40 1.71 -55.17
N GLU A 83 34.23 0.66 -54.36
CA GLU A 83 33.37 0.65 -53.16
C GLU A 83 33.77 1.73 -52.15
N ASP A 84 35.07 1.98 -51.98
CA ASP A 84 35.58 3.02 -51.07
C ASP A 84 35.15 4.43 -51.49
N LEU A 85 35.08 4.71 -52.81
CA LEU A 85 34.62 6.00 -53.34
C LEU A 85 33.11 6.15 -53.16
N PHE A 86 32.36 5.07 -53.38
CA PHE A 86 30.93 5.03 -53.09
C PHE A 86 30.63 5.31 -51.63
N GLN A 87 31.32 4.60 -50.73
CA GLN A 87 31.14 4.77 -49.28
C GLN A 87 31.54 6.18 -48.83
N ALA A 88 32.65 6.72 -49.35
CA ALA A 88 33.06 8.10 -49.06
C ALA A 88 32.05 9.14 -49.58
N HIS A 89 31.41 8.88 -50.72
CA HIS A 89 30.35 9.74 -51.22
C HIS A 89 29.12 9.68 -50.32
N ILE A 90 28.68 8.47 -49.92
CA ILE A 90 27.55 8.25 -49.02
C ILE A 90 27.78 8.90 -47.65
N ASP A 91 28.97 8.72 -47.09
CA ASP A 91 29.39 9.35 -45.84
C ASP A 91 29.49 10.88 -45.95
N GLY A 92 29.62 11.40 -47.17
CA GLY A 92 29.58 12.82 -47.50
C GLY A 92 28.17 13.43 -47.59
N LEU A 93 27.09 12.61 -47.63
CA LEU A 93 25.73 13.15 -47.65
C LEU A 93 25.38 13.74 -46.28
N GLU A 94 24.88 14.97 -46.29
CA GLU A 94 24.43 15.69 -45.08
C GLU A 94 23.43 14.87 -44.26
N GLN A 95 22.54 14.12 -44.92
CA GLN A 95 21.55 13.28 -44.25
C GLN A 95 22.21 12.14 -43.45
N VAL A 96 23.25 11.52 -44.01
CA VAL A 96 23.98 10.41 -43.36
C VAL A 96 24.85 10.95 -42.23
N GLN A 97 25.48 12.11 -42.41
CA GLN A 97 26.25 12.78 -41.37
C GLN A 97 25.35 13.19 -40.19
N LEU A 98 24.21 13.83 -40.47
CA LEU A 98 23.23 14.20 -39.45
C LEU A 98 22.72 12.97 -38.69
N MET A 99 22.40 11.89 -39.41
CA MET A 99 21.98 10.64 -38.79
C MET A 99 23.05 10.06 -37.86
N ARG A 100 24.32 10.02 -38.30
CA ARG A 100 25.44 9.55 -37.47
C ARG A 100 25.67 10.41 -36.24
N THR A 101 25.56 11.73 -36.38
CA THR A 101 25.67 12.67 -35.26
C THR A 101 24.55 12.42 -34.24
N LEU A 102 23.31 12.30 -34.70
CA LEU A 102 22.17 12.00 -33.83
C LEU A 102 22.31 10.63 -33.15
N GLU A 103 22.80 9.63 -33.87
CA GLU A 103 23.06 8.30 -33.30
C GLU A 103 24.12 8.36 -32.20
N TYR A 104 25.19 9.13 -32.43
CA TYR A 104 26.24 9.34 -31.44
C TYR A 104 25.70 10.07 -30.20
N GLU A 105 24.98 11.18 -30.39
CA GLU A 105 24.35 11.94 -29.29
C GLU A 105 23.39 11.08 -28.47
N LEU A 106 22.57 10.26 -29.14
CA LEU A 106 21.65 9.34 -28.46
C LEU A 106 22.38 8.27 -27.66
N ARG A 107 23.50 7.75 -28.16
CA ARG A 107 24.32 6.77 -27.43
C ARG A 107 24.95 7.42 -26.20
N GLU A 108 25.53 8.61 -26.35
CA GLU A 108 26.16 9.36 -25.26
C GLU A 108 25.14 9.73 -24.17
N GLU A 109 23.96 10.25 -24.54
CA GLU A 109 22.93 10.58 -23.55
C GLU A 109 22.37 9.32 -22.86
N ASN A 110 22.22 8.20 -23.58
CA ASN A 110 21.80 6.95 -22.95
C ASN A 110 22.83 6.42 -21.96
N GLU A 111 24.12 6.51 -22.30
CA GLU A 111 25.21 6.13 -21.39
C GLU A 111 25.20 7.01 -20.14
N ARG A 112 25.10 8.33 -20.32
CA ARG A 112 25.00 9.29 -19.22
C ARG A 112 23.79 9.03 -18.32
N LEU A 113 22.62 8.72 -18.90
CA LEU A 113 21.43 8.36 -18.13
C LEU A 113 21.61 7.04 -17.37
N ALA A 114 22.25 6.05 -17.98
CA ALA A 114 22.54 4.78 -17.32
C ALA A 114 23.47 4.98 -16.12
N GLU A 115 24.52 5.80 -16.25
CA GLU A 115 25.44 6.14 -15.17
C GLU A 115 24.73 6.85 -14.00
N VAL A 116 23.87 7.84 -14.30
CA VAL A 116 23.08 8.53 -13.27
C VAL A 116 22.14 7.56 -12.57
N ASN A 117 21.46 6.69 -13.32
CA ASN A 117 20.57 5.68 -12.75
C ASN A 117 21.34 4.70 -11.84
N LEU A 118 22.49 4.20 -12.28
CA LEU A 118 23.36 3.32 -11.49
C LEU A 118 23.87 4.00 -10.22
N SER A 119 24.26 5.27 -10.29
CA SER A 119 24.72 6.03 -9.12
C SER A 119 23.60 6.26 -8.09
N SER A 120 22.37 6.49 -8.56
CA SER A 120 21.21 6.71 -7.68
C SER A 120 20.60 5.44 -7.11
N GLU A 121 20.87 4.28 -7.72
CA GLU A 121 20.35 2.99 -7.30
C GLU A 121 20.74 2.66 -5.85
N GLU A 122 22.01 2.88 -5.49
CA GLU A 122 22.51 2.56 -4.16
C GLU A 122 21.85 3.44 -3.07
N GLU A 123 21.69 4.74 -3.35
CA GLU A 123 21.00 5.66 -2.44
C GLU A 123 19.52 5.30 -2.27
N LEU A 124 18.83 4.99 -3.39
CA LEU A 124 17.43 4.55 -3.37
C LEU A 124 17.25 3.22 -2.63
N ARG A 125 18.20 2.29 -2.75
CA ARG A 125 18.19 1.02 -2.02
C ARG A 125 18.32 1.26 -0.52
N LYS A 126 19.30 2.07 -0.10
CA LYS A 126 19.48 2.45 1.31
C LYS A 126 18.22 3.14 1.87
N MET A 127 17.62 4.06 1.11
CA MET A 127 16.40 4.74 1.54
C MET A 127 15.23 3.76 1.69
N ARG A 128 15.08 2.80 0.76
CA ARG A 128 14.05 1.75 0.87
C ARG A 128 14.27 0.86 2.09
N GLU A 129 15.51 0.45 2.36
CA GLU A 129 15.87 -0.32 3.54
C GLU A 129 15.52 0.45 4.82
N ASN A 130 15.91 1.72 4.91
CA ASN A 130 15.57 2.59 6.06
C ASN A 130 14.07 2.74 6.26
N VAL A 131 13.30 2.91 5.18
CA VAL A 131 11.83 3.02 5.25
C VAL A 131 11.22 1.70 5.72
N ALA A 132 11.72 0.56 5.23
CA ALA A 132 11.26 -0.75 5.66
C ALA A 132 11.55 -0.99 7.16
N GLU A 133 12.74 -0.64 7.64
CA GLU A 133 13.10 -0.71 9.06
C GLU A 133 12.20 0.17 9.92
N LEU A 134 11.97 1.42 9.52
CA LEU A 134 11.13 2.35 10.25
C LEU A 134 9.66 1.87 10.27
N GLN A 135 9.19 1.28 9.18
CA GLN A 135 7.86 0.71 9.10
C GLN A 135 7.70 -0.51 10.01
N MET A 136 8.71 -1.40 10.07
CA MET A 136 8.72 -2.52 11.02
C MET A 136 8.75 -2.03 12.48
N PHE A 137 9.53 -0.98 12.76
CA PHE A 137 9.57 -0.41 14.10
C PHE A 137 8.22 0.21 14.48
N ALA A 138 7.62 0.98 13.57
CA ALA A 138 6.30 1.58 13.78
C ALA A 138 5.21 0.52 13.99
N SER A 139 5.21 -0.57 13.21
CA SER A 139 4.25 -1.66 13.39
C SER A 139 4.45 -2.38 14.72
N SER A 140 5.69 -2.58 15.16
CA SER A 140 5.96 -3.16 16.48
C SER A 140 5.44 -2.27 17.62
N LEU A 141 5.59 -0.95 17.48
CA LEU A 141 5.14 0.03 18.47
C LEU A 141 3.60 0.09 18.51
N THR A 142 2.93 0.03 17.36
CA THR A 142 1.46 -0.01 17.33
C THR A 142 0.92 -1.30 17.92
N THR A 143 1.51 -2.46 17.63
CA THR A 143 1.16 -3.71 18.30
C THR A 143 1.31 -3.60 19.81
N ARG A 144 2.45 -3.06 20.28
CA ARG A 144 2.68 -2.87 21.71
C ARG A 144 1.68 -1.89 22.35
N LEU A 145 1.30 -0.84 21.63
CA LEU A 145 0.26 0.09 22.07
C LEU A 145 -1.09 -0.62 22.23
N TYR A 146 -1.49 -1.45 21.25
CA TYR A 146 -2.75 -2.20 21.33
C TYR A 146 -2.77 -3.18 22.51
N GLU A 147 -1.66 -3.88 22.76
CA GLU A 147 -1.51 -4.73 23.95
C GLU A 147 -1.70 -3.95 25.24
N LEU A 148 -1.03 -2.80 25.37
CA LEU A 148 -1.10 -1.97 26.57
C LEU A 148 -2.50 -1.37 26.77
N VAL A 149 -3.17 -0.98 25.69
CA VAL A 149 -4.56 -0.49 25.74
C VAL A 149 -5.49 -1.62 26.19
N GLN A 150 -5.31 -2.84 25.70
CA GLN A 150 -6.10 -3.98 26.17
C GLN A 150 -5.83 -4.31 27.64
N GLU A 151 -4.57 -4.32 28.07
CA GLU A 151 -4.20 -4.51 29.48
C GLU A 151 -4.84 -3.43 30.36
N HIS A 152 -4.79 -2.18 29.94
CA HIS A 152 -5.44 -1.07 30.65
C HIS A 152 -6.96 -1.26 30.72
N LEU A 153 -7.61 -1.65 29.62
CA LEU A 153 -9.05 -1.92 29.61
C LEU A 153 -9.40 -3.10 30.52
N ASP A 154 -8.60 -4.16 30.52
CA ASP A 154 -8.78 -5.34 31.37
C ASP A 154 -8.62 -5.00 32.86
N LEU A 155 -7.65 -4.15 33.20
CA LEU A 155 -7.48 -3.61 34.54
C LEU A 155 -8.63 -2.66 34.93
N GLN A 156 -9.19 -1.91 33.98
CA GLN A 156 -10.27 -0.96 34.25
C GLN A 156 -11.65 -1.64 34.38
N LYS A 157 -11.92 -2.71 33.61
CA LYS A 157 -13.17 -3.51 33.66
C LYS A 157 -13.66 -3.79 35.09
N PRO A 158 -12.84 -4.29 36.03
CA PRO A 158 -13.29 -4.59 37.40
C PRO A 158 -13.64 -3.35 38.23
N TYR A 159 -13.20 -2.16 37.82
CA TYR A 159 -13.50 -0.89 38.47
C TYR A 159 -14.57 -0.08 37.71
N SER A 160 -15.23 -0.71 36.73
CA SER A 160 -16.40 -0.10 36.09
C SER A 160 -17.47 0.23 37.14
N PRO A 161 -18.10 1.43 37.09
CA PRO A 161 -19.14 1.82 38.03
C PRO A 161 -20.26 0.78 38.15
N MET A 162 -20.59 0.11 37.04
CA MET A 162 -21.61 -0.95 37.04
C MET A 162 -21.20 -2.18 37.83
N LEU A 163 -19.94 -2.64 37.68
CA LEU A 163 -19.48 -3.80 38.43
C LEU A 163 -19.31 -3.48 39.92
N LEU A 164 -18.87 -2.27 40.25
CA LEU A 164 -18.79 -1.81 41.63
C LEU A 164 -20.18 -1.74 42.29
N LEU A 165 -21.18 -1.22 41.57
CA LEU A 165 -22.58 -1.22 42.02
C LEU A 165 -23.14 -2.62 42.19
N GLN A 166 -22.85 -3.52 41.26
CA GLN A 166 -23.25 -4.92 41.39
C GLN A 166 -22.64 -5.56 42.64
N ARG A 167 -21.33 -5.36 42.88
CA ARG A 167 -20.66 -5.86 44.10
C ARG A 167 -21.29 -5.31 45.38
N LEU A 168 -21.67 -4.03 45.41
CA LEU A 168 -22.38 -3.43 46.55
C LEU A 168 -23.76 -4.04 46.78
N ARG A 169 -24.51 -4.31 45.69
CA ARG A 169 -25.81 -4.99 45.77
C ARG A 169 -25.65 -6.43 46.28
N ASP A 170 -24.63 -7.14 45.82
CA ASP A 170 -24.34 -8.50 46.27
C ASP A 170 -23.92 -8.53 47.75
N GLU A 171 -23.09 -7.58 48.20
CA GLU A 171 -22.75 -7.40 49.62
C GLU A 171 -24.00 -7.14 50.47
N SER A 172 -24.89 -6.25 50.02
CA SER A 172 -26.15 -5.96 50.71
C SER A 172 -27.04 -7.20 50.81
N ARG A 173 -27.17 -7.96 49.71
CA ARG A 173 -27.94 -9.23 49.70
C ARG A 173 -27.32 -10.26 50.64
N GLN A 174 -26.01 -10.43 50.64
CA GLN A 174 -25.32 -11.37 51.54
C GLN A 174 -25.54 -11.01 53.02
N LEU A 175 -25.54 -9.72 53.36
CA LEU A 175 -25.83 -9.28 54.73
C LEU A 175 -27.28 -9.58 55.13
N ASP A 176 -28.23 -9.47 54.20
CA ASP A 176 -29.63 -9.84 54.44
C ASP A 176 -29.79 -11.35 54.63
N GLU A 177 -29.19 -12.16 53.74
CA GLU A 177 -29.17 -13.62 53.85
C GLU A 177 -28.53 -14.09 55.16
N GLN A 178 -27.44 -13.46 55.61
CA GLN A 178 -26.82 -13.76 56.90
C GLN A 178 -27.73 -13.40 58.08
N ALA A 179 -28.43 -12.26 58.01
CA ALA A 179 -29.38 -11.86 59.04
C ALA A 179 -30.58 -12.82 59.10
N GLU A 180 -31.09 -13.26 57.95
CA GLU A 180 -32.15 -14.27 57.85
C GLU A 180 -31.68 -15.64 58.37
N ALA A 181 -30.46 -16.06 58.06
CA ALA A 181 -29.89 -17.31 58.59
C ALA A 181 -29.79 -17.29 60.13
N VAL A 182 -29.37 -16.16 60.71
CA VAL A 182 -29.33 -15.99 62.17
C VAL A 182 -30.74 -15.98 62.77
N ALA A 183 -31.73 -15.37 62.10
CA ALA A 183 -33.13 -15.42 62.52
C ALA A 183 -33.73 -16.83 62.42
N ALA A 184 -33.46 -17.54 61.34
CA ALA A 184 -33.89 -18.92 61.13
C ALA A 184 -33.29 -19.86 62.18
N ARG A 185 -32.02 -19.65 62.58
CA ARG A 185 -31.37 -20.43 63.64
C ARG A 185 -32.12 -20.30 64.96
N LEU A 186 -32.54 -19.09 65.35
CA LEU A 186 -33.34 -18.88 66.55
C LEU A 186 -34.72 -19.56 66.45
N LEU A 187 -35.35 -19.53 65.28
CA LEU A 187 -36.65 -20.19 65.06
C LEU A 187 -36.55 -21.72 65.09
N SER A 188 -35.39 -22.28 64.74
CA SER A 188 -35.13 -23.73 64.76
C SER A 188 -34.78 -24.28 66.15
N THR A 189 -34.37 -23.43 67.10
CA THR A 189 -34.12 -23.86 68.49
C THR A 189 -35.44 -23.91 69.27
N ASP A 190 -35.96 -25.11 69.47
CA ASP A 190 -37.20 -25.35 70.21
C ASP A 190 -37.11 -24.89 71.68
N SER A 191 -37.99 -23.95 72.06
CA SER A 191 -38.58 -23.61 73.38
C SER A 191 -37.78 -23.62 74.70
N THR A 192 -36.49 -23.95 74.72
CA THR A 192 -35.58 -23.83 75.88
C THR A 192 -34.37 -22.95 75.55
N THR A 193 -34.62 -21.80 74.92
CA THR A 193 -33.55 -20.84 74.61
C THR A 193 -33.10 -20.17 75.90
N ASP A 194 -31.84 -20.36 76.28
CA ASP A 194 -31.26 -19.68 77.44
C ASP A 194 -31.27 -18.16 77.20
N THR A 195 -31.48 -17.38 78.28
CA THR A 195 -31.53 -15.91 78.18
C THR A 195 -30.26 -15.33 77.56
N ALA A 196 -29.11 -15.97 77.80
CA ALA A 196 -27.82 -15.61 77.20
C ALA A 196 -27.80 -15.79 75.67
N GLU A 197 -28.40 -16.86 75.14
CA GLU A 197 -28.46 -17.12 73.69
C GLU A 197 -29.38 -16.11 72.99
N CYS A 198 -30.46 -15.70 73.64
CA CYS A 198 -31.34 -14.62 73.18
C CYS A 198 -30.62 -13.27 73.14
N GLU A 199 -29.85 -12.92 74.18
CA GLU A 199 -29.07 -11.67 74.21
C GLU A 199 -27.98 -11.64 73.13
N ASP A 200 -27.32 -12.76 72.88
CA ASP A 200 -26.32 -12.89 71.82
C ASP A 200 -26.94 -12.86 70.42
N PHE A 201 -28.12 -13.47 70.22
CA PHE A 201 -28.90 -13.31 68.99
C PHE A 201 -29.24 -11.84 68.74
N VAL A 202 -29.81 -11.15 69.73
CA VAL A 202 -30.22 -9.74 69.58
C VAL A 202 -29.01 -8.87 69.23
N ARG A 203 -27.85 -9.14 69.84
CA ARG A 203 -26.60 -8.44 69.54
C ARG A 203 -26.15 -8.68 68.10
N GLN A 204 -26.07 -9.94 67.67
CA GLN A 204 -25.63 -10.32 66.32
C GLN A 204 -26.59 -9.82 65.23
N TYR A 205 -27.89 -10.00 65.43
CA TYR A 205 -28.92 -9.57 64.49
C TYR A 205 -28.97 -8.05 64.33
N LYS A 206 -28.87 -7.30 65.44
CA LYS A 206 -28.78 -5.83 65.39
C LYS A 206 -27.54 -5.38 64.62
N GLN A 207 -26.38 -5.98 64.88
CA GLN A 207 -25.14 -5.65 64.16
C GLN A 207 -25.26 -5.90 62.65
N LEU A 208 -25.81 -7.05 62.25
CA LEU A 208 -26.03 -7.38 60.84
C LEU A 208 -27.03 -6.42 60.18
N ARG A 209 -28.15 -6.10 60.84
CA ARG A 209 -29.14 -5.15 60.31
C ARG A 209 -28.61 -3.72 60.21
N THR A 210 -27.81 -3.26 61.18
CA THR A 210 -27.15 -1.94 61.09
C THR A 210 -26.21 -1.89 59.89
N ARG A 211 -25.40 -2.94 59.67
CA ARG A 211 -24.51 -3.03 58.50
C ARG A 211 -25.28 -3.10 57.19
N PHE A 212 -26.34 -3.90 57.14
CA PHE A 212 -27.24 -3.99 55.97
C PHE A 212 -27.81 -2.63 55.61
N HIS A 213 -28.43 -1.90 56.54
CA HIS A 213 -29.02 -0.60 56.26
C HIS A 213 -27.96 0.45 55.85
N ALA A 214 -26.76 0.39 56.45
CA ALA A 214 -25.64 1.22 56.02
C ALA A 214 -25.16 0.87 54.59
N SER A 215 -25.19 -0.41 54.20
CA SER A 215 -24.83 -0.85 52.84
C SER A 215 -25.93 -0.53 51.81
N ASP A 216 -27.20 -0.76 52.14
CA ASP A 216 -28.36 -0.46 51.30
C ASP A 216 -28.50 1.06 51.05
N SER A 217 -28.31 1.89 52.08
CA SER A 217 -28.31 3.35 51.90
C SER A 217 -27.17 3.82 50.98
N ARG A 218 -25.95 3.28 51.16
CA ARG A 218 -24.82 3.53 50.23
C ARG A 218 -25.15 3.08 48.81
N THR A 219 -25.75 1.91 48.64
CA THR A 219 -26.13 1.36 47.33
C THR A 219 -27.17 2.24 46.64
N ARG A 220 -28.22 2.68 47.35
CA ARG A 220 -29.26 3.58 46.81
C ARG A 220 -28.69 4.93 46.39
N LEU A 221 -27.78 5.50 47.19
CA LEU A 221 -27.11 6.75 46.84
C LEU A 221 -26.20 6.58 45.62
N ALA A 222 -25.44 5.49 45.56
CA ALA A 222 -24.58 5.19 44.42
C ALA A 222 -25.39 4.92 43.14
N ASP A 223 -26.51 4.22 43.24
CA ASP A 223 -27.44 4.00 42.12
C ASP A 223 -28.08 5.30 41.63
N ALA A 224 -28.47 6.19 42.54
CA ALA A 224 -28.98 7.52 42.19
C ALA A 224 -27.91 8.36 41.47
N ALA A 225 -26.67 8.34 41.96
CA ALA A 225 -25.53 9.02 41.36
C ALA A 225 -25.12 8.44 39.99
N TYR A 226 -25.26 7.13 39.79
CA TYR A 226 -25.05 6.51 38.48
C TYR A 226 -26.14 6.90 37.49
N ARG A 227 -27.41 6.89 37.91
CA ARG A 227 -28.55 7.30 37.06
C ARG A 227 -28.52 8.78 36.70
N SER A 228 -28.01 9.64 37.59
CA SER A 228 -27.85 11.07 37.31
C SER A 228 -26.59 11.41 36.50
N GLY A 229 -25.76 10.41 36.18
CA GLY A 229 -24.54 10.58 35.39
C GLY A 229 -23.37 11.22 36.15
N THR A 230 -23.51 11.45 37.46
CA THR A 230 -22.39 11.99 38.28
C THR A 230 -21.29 10.95 38.50
N LEU A 231 -21.63 9.66 38.47
CA LEU A 231 -20.71 8.52 38.36
C LEU A 231 -20.49 8.14 36.89
N SER A 232 -20.01 9.08 36.07
CA SER A 232 -19.56 8.78 34.71
C SER A 232 -18.17 8.14 34.75
N GLY A 233 -18.13 6.81 34.63
CA GLY A 233 -16.95 6.11 34.13
C GLY A 233 -17.02 6.01 32.61
N VAL A 234 -15.86 5.89 31.95
CA VAL A 234 -15.76 5.74 30.50
C VAL A 234 -16.85 4.78 29.98
N PRO A 235 -17.73 5.20 29.05
CA PRO A 235 -18.75 4.32 28.52
C PRO A 235 -18.06 3.17 27.80
N MET A 236 -18.14 1.96 28.36
CA MET A 236 -17.77 0.72 27.70
C MET A 236 -18.88 0.30 26.71
N SER A 237 -19.37 1.24 25.90
CA SER A 237 -20.21 0.92 24.75
C SER A 237 -19.31 0.49 23.60
N LEU A 238 -18.85 -0.76 23.67
CA LEU A 238 -18.41 -1.54 22.51
C LEU A 238 -19.52 -2.55 22.19
N GLU A 239 -20.73 -2.03 21.93
CA GLU A 239 -21.71 -2.78 21.15
C GLU A 239 -21.38 -2.53 19.68
N ARG A 240 -20.98 -3.61 18.99
CA ARG A 240 -20.78 -3.68 17.54
C ARG A 240 -22.12 -3.66 16.81
#